data_AF-A0A960E3H7-F1
#
_entry.id   AF-A0A960E3H7-F1
#
_cell.length_a   1.000
_cell.length_b   1.000
_cell.length_c   1.000
_cell.angle_alpha   90.00
_cell.angle_beta   90.00
_cell.angle_gamma   90.00
#
_symmetry.space_group_name_H-M   'P 1'
#
loop_
_entity.id
_entity.type
_entity.pdbx_description
1 polymer ?
#
loop_
_entity_poly.entity_id
_entity_poly.type
_entity_poly.pdbx_seq_one_letter_code
_entity_poly.pdbx_strand_id
1 'polypeptide(L)'
;MGHGDDAGLRIPPRLAATQVVVLVIRDDDGVAEAAAQLVHDLKNNGIRAKLDDRTDTSFGRRATDWELKGVPVRIEVGPRDLANGEITVVRRDTGEKHQAAIGGYAHHVPGLLDEIQSALLAAATARRDERTADVATVDEAREAAQTGFARIPWATLGEQGEAALAEDAITVRCLQTPDGEVPTAEDDPDVVAVVARAY
;
A
#
# COMPACT_ATOMS: atom_id res chain seq x y z
N MET A 1 -4.07 5.96 -7.96
CA MET A 1 -4.46 5.48 -6.61
C MET A 1 -4.11 3.99 -6.54
N GLY A 2 -3.08 3.60 -5.76
CA GLY A 2 -2.61 2.21 -5.73
C GLY A 2 -3.01 1.42 -4.47
N HIS A 3 -3.01 2.09 -3.32
CA HIS A 3 -3.21 1.42 -2.02
C HIS A 3 -4.27 2.08 -1.13
N GLY A 4 -4.70 3.31 -1.43
CA GLY A 4 -5.65 4.05 -0.59
C GLY A 4 -7.01 3.35 -0.45
N ASP A 5 -7.71 3.67 0.63
CA ASP A 5 -9.02 3.14 0.98
C ASP A 5 -9.93 4.24 1.53
N ASP A 6 -11.13 3.87 1.98
CA ASP A 6 -12.12 4.80 2.54
C ASP A 6 -11.68 5.45 3.86
N ALA A 7 -10.67 4.88 4.53
CA ALA A 7 -10.04 5.43 5.73
C ALA A 7 -8.83 6.32 5.41
N GLY A 8 -8.57 6.61 4.13
CA GLY A 8 -7.56 7.56 3.67
C GLY A 8 -6.33 6.90 3.02
N LEU A 9 -5.14 7.44 3.33
CA LEU A 9 -3.91 6.97 2.72
C LEU A 9 -3.49 5.60 3.30
N ARG A 10 -2.91 4.77 2.44
CA ARG A 10 -2.14 3.58 2.84
C ARG A 10 -0.80 3.65 2.14
N ILE A 11 0.26 3.93 2.90
CA ILE A 11 1.57 4.20 2.31
C ILE A 11 2.47 2.98 2.52
N PRO A 12 3.11 2.45 1.45
CA PRO A 12 4.11 1.41 1.59
C PRO A 12 5.21 1.81 2.59
N PRO A 13 5.58 0.95 3.55
CA PRO A 13 6.55 1.27 4.60
C PRO A 13 7.89 1.85 4.11
N ARG A 14 8.37 1.44 2.93
CA ARG A 14 9.62 1.97 2.37
C ARG A 14 9.52 3.43 1.95
N LEU A 15 8.32 3.90 1.59
CA LEU A 15 8.05 5.27 1.15
C LEU A 15 7.46 6.17 2.26
N ALA A 16 6.93 5.59 3.34
CA ALA A 16 6.26 6.33 4.40
C ALA A 16 7.20 7.29 5.12
N ALA A 17 6.87 8.60 5.18
CA ALA A 17 7.68 9.60 5.89
C ALA A 17 7.80 9.29 7.40
N THR A 18 6.72 8.76 7.98
CA THR A 18 6.69 8.15 9.32
C THR A 18 6.25 6.71 9.14
N GLN A 19 7.07 5.76 9.58
CA GLN A 19 6.77 4.33 9.51
C GLN A 19 6.00 3.87 10.74
N VAL A 20 6.38 4.39 11.91
CA VAL A 20 5.75 4.09 13.19
C VAL A 20 5.39 5.40 13.89
N VAL A 21 4.17 5.50 14.38
CA VAL A 21 3.79 6.54 15.33
C VAL A 21 3.47 5.91 16.68
N VAL A 22 4.07 6.42 17.73
CA VAL A 22 3.83 5.99 19.12
C VAL A 22 2.94 7.02 19.79
N LEU A 23 1.73 6.63 20.21
CA LEU A 23 0.75 7.50 20.84
C LEU A 23 0.68 7.20 22.34
N VAL A 24 0.82 8.25 23.14
CA VAL A 24 0.46 8.22 24.56
C VAL A 24 -1.06 8.30 24.68
N ILE A 25 -1.72 7.32 25.30
CA ILE A 25 -3.19 7.34 25.50
C ILE A 25 -3.55 8.40 26.56
N ARG A 26 -2.81 8.41 27.66
CA ARG A 26 -2.91 9.35 28.78
C ARG A 26 -1.53 9.48 29.42
N ASP A 27 -1.21 10.68 29.89
CA ASP A 27 0.10 11.00 30.48
C ASP A 27 0.04 10.88 32.00
N ASP A 28 0.10 9.63 32.45
CA ASP A 28 0.19 9.19 33.84
C ASP A 28 1.17 8.02 33.95
N ASP A 29 1.65 7.73 35.16
CA ASP A 29 2.39 6.49 35.47
C ASP A 29 3.63 6.19 34.59
N GLY A 30 4.36 7.21 34.15
CA GLY A 30 5.59 7.03 33.36
C GLY A 30 5.36 6.67 31.89
N VAL A 31 4.12 6.83 31.39
CA VAL A 31 3.75 6.46 30.02
C VAL A 31 4.49 7.29 28.97
N ALA A 32 4.64 8.60 29.18
CA ALA A 32 5.35 9.46 28.24
C ALA A 32 6.84 9.07 28.14
N GLU A 33 7.49 8.75 29.26
CA GLU A 33 8.88 8.29 29.29
C GLU A 33 9.03 6.94 28.58
N ALA A 34 8.14 5.98 28.85
CA ALA A 34 8.15 4.68 28.18
C ALA A 34 7.93 4.81 26.66
N ALA A 35 6.99 5.66 26.24
CA ALA A 35 6.74 5.94 24.83
C ALA A 35 7.93 6.62 24.15
N ALA A 36 8.57 7.59 24.82
CA ALA A 36 9.76 8.27 24.32
C ALA A 36 10.95 7.30 24.19
N GLN A 37 11.14 6.41 25.18
CA GLN A 37 12.16 5.37 25.12
C GLN A 37 11.92 4.40 23.97
N LEU A 38 10.67 3.96 23.76
CA LEU A 38 10.32 3.10 22.63
C LEU A 38 10.61 3.79 21.29
N VAL A 39 10.30 5.08 21.15
CA VAL A 39 10.63 5.85 19.93
C VAL A 39 12.15 5.91 19.71
N HIS A 40 12.93 6.11 20.77
CA HIS A 40 14.38 6.08 20.70
C HIS A 40 14.90 4.71 20.21
N ASP A 41 14.39 3.62 20.77
CA ASP A 41 14.82 2.27 20.42
C ASP A 41 14.41 1.89 18.99
N LEU A 42 13.23 2.33 18.54
CA LEU A 42 12.81 2.20 17.14
C LEU A 42 13.77 2.93 16.19
N LYS A 43 14.14 4.18 16.52
CA LYS A 43 15.10 4.96 15.71
C LYS A 43 16.47 4.30 15.65
N ASN A 44 16.94 3.70 16.75
CA ASN A 44 18.19 2.94 16.78
C ASN A 44 18.16 1.70 15.88
N ASN A 45 16.97 1.15 15.62
CA ASN A 45 16.75 0.08 14.63
C ASN A 45 16.49 0.62 13.20
N GLY A 46 16.81 1.89 12.93
CA GLY A 46 16.66 2.51 11.60
C GLY A 46 15.23 2.86 11.21
N ILE A 47 14.27 2.79 12.16
CA ILE A 47 12.87 3.08 11.88
C ILE A 47 12.59 4.58 11.97
N ARG A 48 11.86 5.11 10.99
CA ARG A 48 11.33 6.47 11.01
C ARG A 48 10.14 6.56 11.96
N ALA A 49 10.44 6.64 13.26
CA ALA A 49 9.45 6.71 14.33
C ALA A 49 9.16 8.14 14.81
N LYS A 50 7.91 8.40 15.18
CA LYS A 50 7.45 9.68 15.74
C LYS A 50 6.64 9.47 17.02
N LEU A 51 6.90 10.30 18.03
CA LEU A 51 6.08 10.38 19.24
C LEU A 51 4.89 11.32 18.99
N ASP A 52 3.72 10.93 19.48
CA ASP A 52 2.56 11.79 19.66
C ASP A 52 2.08 11.70 21.11
N ASP A 53 2.54 12.65 21.91
CA ASP A 53 2.29 12.82 23.34
C ASP A 53 1.27 13.93 23.64
N ARG A 54 0.59 14.45 22.60
CA ARG A 54 -0.40 15.53 22.72
C ARG A 54 -1.66 15.05 23.44
N THR A 55 -1.68 15.15 24.76
CA THR A 55 -2.81 14.71 25.59
C THR A 55 -3.94 15.75 25.71
N ASP A 56 -3.72 16.98 25.22
CA ASP A 56 -4.75 18.01 25.05
C ASP A 56 -5.78 17.65 23.96
N THR A 57 -5.38 16.80 23.01
CA THR A 57 -6.22 16.27 21.94
C THR A 57 -6.63 14.83 22.24
N SER A 58 -7.93 14.52 22.11
CA SER A 58 -8.44 13.19 22.37
C SER A 58 -7.70 12.12 21.57
N PHE A 59 -7.39 11.00 22.24
CA PHE A 59 -6.66 9.88 21.65
C PHE A 59 -7.28 9.40 20.34
N GLY A 60 -8.61 9.22 20.32
CA GLY A 60 -9.33 8.77 19.12
C GLY A 60 -9.13 9.70 17.92
N ARG A 61 -9.14 11.02 18.14
CA ARG A 61 -8.88 11.99 17.05
C ARG A 61 -7.47 11.86 16.51
N ARG A 62 -6.47 11.74 17.40
CA ARG A 62 -5.06 11.56 16.98
C ARG A 62 -4.86 10.24 16.25
N ALA A 63 -5.47 9.16 16.73
CA ALA A 63 -5.45 7.86 16.09
C ALA A 63 -5.98 7.92 14.64
N THR A 64 -7.14 8.58 14.44
CA THR A 64 -7.71 8.82 13.11
C THR A 64 -6.84 9.73 12.25
N ASP A 65 -6.25 10.79 12.80
CA ASP A 65 -5.35 11.67 12.04
C ASP A 65 -4.15 10.91 11.44
N TRP A 66 -3.57 9.97 12.20
CA TRP A 66 -2.45 9.16 11.73
C TRP A 66 -2.87 8.07 10.74
N GLU A 67 -4.07 7.54 10.91
CA GLU A 67 -4.68 6.58 9.99
C GLU A 67 -4.97 7.23 8.62
N LEU A 68 -5.55 8.43 8.61
CA LEU A 68 -5.79 9.22 7.41
C LEU A 68 -4.47 9.54 6.66
N LYS A 69 -3.40 9.81 7.41
CA LYS A 69 -2.05 10.04 6.86
C LYS A 69 -1.36 8.76 6.36
N GLY A 70 -1.93 7.59 6.66
CA GLY A 70 -1.43 6.30 6.17
C GLY A 70 -0.14 5.84 6.81
N VAL A 71 0.11 6.21 8.08
CA VAL A 71 1.25 5.68 8.83
C VAL A 71 1.10 4.16 8.96
N PRO A 72 2.08 3.34 8.51
CA PRO A 72 1.94 1.89 8.45
C PRO A 72 1.62 1.22 9.79
N VAL A 73 2.29 1.65 10.86
CA VAL A 73 2.15 1.06 12.20
C VAL A 73 1.89 2.15 13.22
N ARG A 74 0.86 1.96 14.04
CA ARG A 74 0.58 2.78 15.21
C ARG A 74 0.79 1.94 16.45
N ILE A 75 1.58 2.44 17.40
CA ILE A 75 1.76 1.83 18.71
C ILE A 75 1.07 2.73 19.73
N GLU A 76 0.26 2.14 20.59
CA GLU A 76 -0.52 2.84 21.60
C GLU A 76 0.02 2.42 22.97
N VAL A 77 0.44 3.41 23.77
CA VAL A 77 1.01 3.21 25.10
C VAL A 77 0.06 3.84 26.10
N GLY A 78 -0.49 3.03 27.00
CA GLY A 78 -1.37 3.49 28.06
C GLY A 78 -0.97 2.90 29.42
N PRO A 79 -1.44 3.52 30.51
CA PRO A 79 -1.02 3.15 31.87
C PRO A 79 -1.37 1.71 32.23
N ARG A 80 -2.55 1.23 31.77
CA ARG A 80 -3.00 -0.15 32.02
C ARG A 80 -2.11 -1.19 31.35
N ASP A 81 -1.79 -1.00 30.07
CA ASP A 81 -0.99 -1.96 29.30
C ASP A 81 0.47 -1.90 29.78
N LEU A 82 0.97 -0.69 30.06
CA LEU A 82 2.33 -0.49 30.57
C LEU A 82 2.53 -1.15 31.94
N ALA A 83 1.54 -1.12 32.83
CA ALA A 83 1.60 -1.82 34.13
C ALA A 83 1.77 -3.35 33.98
N ASN A 84 1.37 -3.91 32.84
CA ASN A 84 1.56 -5.32 32.49
C ASN A 84 2.82 -5.55 31.62
N GLY A 85 3.56 -4.49 31.28
CA GLY A 85 4.69 -4.55 30.36
C GLY A 85 4.30 -4.71 28.90
N GLU A 86 3.09 -4.25 28.52
CA GLU A 86 2.51 -4.43 27.20
C GLU A 86 2.27 -3.09 26.47
N ILE A 87 2.10 -3.17 25.15
CA ILE A 87 1.69 -2.10 24.24
C ILE A 87 0.70 -2.65 23.22
N THR A 88 -0.21 -1.79 22.76
CA THR A 88 -1.10 -2.14 21.64
C THR A 88 -0.44 -1.74 20.32
N VAL A 89 -0.42 -2.65 19.35
CA VAL A 89 0.12 -2.41 18.01
C VAL A 89 -1.01 -2.52 17.00
N VAL A 90 -1.11 -1.53 16.13
CA VAL A 90 -2.15 -1.43 15.11
C VAL A 90 -1.53 -1.31 13.72
N ARG A 91 -1.98 -2.18 12.81
CA ARG A 91 -1.59 -2.17 11.40
C ARG A 91 -2.54 -1.33 10.56
N ARG A 92 -2.00 -0.46 9.70
CA ARG A 92 -2.82 0.39 8.83
C ARG A 92 -3.39 -0.35 7.63
N ASP A 93 -2.72 -1.38 7.14
CA ASP A 93 -3.13 -2.13 5.94
C ASP A 93 -4.31 -3.07 6.19
N THR A 94 -4.47 -3.57 7.43
CA THR A 94 -5.54 -4.50 7.82
C THR A 94 -6.49 -3.95 8.89
N GLY A 95 -6.06 -2.93 9.66
CA GLY A 95 -6.77 -2.48 10.85
C GLY A 95 -6.62 -3.41 12.07
N GLU A 96 -5.84 -4.48 11.93
CA GLU A 96 -5.62 -5.46 13.00
C GLU A 96 -4.92 -4.82 14.20
N LYS A 97 -5.39 -5.20 15.39
CA LYS A 97 -4.82 -4.78 16.67
C LYS A 97 -4.37 -6.00 17.45
N HIS A 98 -3.17 -5.96 18.00
CA HIS A 98 -2.70 -6.98 18.92
C HIS A 98 -1.92 -6.35 20.07
N GLN A 99 -1.88 -7.05 21.20
CA GLN A 99 -1.03 -6.71 22.33
C GLN A 99 0.35 -7.35 22.15
N ALA A 100 1.40 -6.64 22.55
CA ALA A 100 2.76 -7.13 22.52
C ALA A 100 3.54 -6.66 23.76
N ALA A 101 4.50 -7.46 24.21
CA ALA A 101 5.41 -7.03 25.27
C ALA A 101 6.24 -5.83 24.78
N ILE A 102 6.32 -4.77 25.58
CA ILE A 102 7.07 -3.56 25.22
C ILE A 102 8.58 -3.84 25.13
N GLY A 103 9.07 -4.73 25.99
CA GLY A 103 10.48 -5.10 26.07
C GLY A 103 10.98 -5.76 24.80
N GLY A 104 11.91 -5.11 24.10
CA GLY A 104 12.49 -5.63 22.86
C GLY A 104 11.61 -5.50 21.63
N TYR A 105 10.39 -4.92 21.74
CA TYR A 105 9.45 -4.83 20.62
C TYR A 105 10.03 -4.10 19.40
N ALA A 106 10.89 -3.10 19.65
CA ALA A 106 11.54 -2.34 18.58
C ALA A 106 12.31 -3.22 17.57
N HIS A 107 12.81 -4.39 17.99
CA HIS A 107 13.50 -5.34 17.10
C HIS A 107 12.55 -6.13 16.18
N HIS A 108 11.26 -6.22 16.51
CA HIS A 108 10.25 -6.90 15.69
C HIS A 108 9.69 -6.01 14.58
N VAL A 109 9.73 -4.69 14.79
CA VAL A 109 9.12 -3.72 13.87
C VAL A 109 9.68 -3.77 12.44
N PRO A 110 11.00 -3.94 12.18
CA PRO A 110 11.50 -4.08 10.81
C PRO A 110 10.80 -5.21 10.03
N GLY A 111 10.64 -6.38 10.65
CA GLY A 111 9.94 -7.53 10.05
C GLY A 111 8.47 -7.22 9.75
N LEU A 112 7.77 -6.61 10.71
CA LEU A 112 6.38 -6.19 10.52
C LEU A 112 6.23 -5.21 9.34
N LEU A 113 7.16 -4.26 9.18
CA LEU A 113 7.15 -3.33 8.05
C LEU A 113 7.41 -4.02 6.71
N ASP A 114 8.29 -5.03 6.66
CA ASP A 114 8.51 -5.83 5.44
C ASP A 114 7.31 -6.72 5.09
N GLU A 115 6.60 -7.24 6.09
CA GLU A 115 5.34 -7.97 5.91
C GLU A 115 4.26 -7.06 5.31
N ILE A 116 4.05 -5.87 5.87
CA ILE A 116 3.09 -4.89 5.36
C ILE A 116 3.47 -4.48 3.92
N GLN A 117 4.75 -4.23 3.66
CA GLN A 117 5.24 -3.88 2.32
C GLN A 117 4.93 -4.99 1.29
N SER A 118 5.17 -6.24 1.66
CA SER A 118 4.91 -7.41 0.81
C SER A 118 3.41 -7.60 0.59
N ALA A 119 2.60 -7.46 1.65
CA ALA A 119 1.14 -7.60 1.58
C ALA A 119 0.50 -6.55 0.65
N LEU A 120 0.94 -5.28 0.74
CA LEU A 120 0.46 -4.22 -0.14
C LEU A 120 0.80 -4.47 -1.61
N LEU A 121 2.00 -4.98 -1.89
CA LEU A 121 2.41 -5.34 -3.26
C LEU A 121 1.60 -6.53 -3.78
N ALA A 122 1.43 -7.58 -2.98
CA ALA A 122 0.67 -8.78 -3.34
C ALA A 122 -0.79 -8.43 -3.66
N ALA A 123 -1.44 -7.64 -2.80
CA ALA A 123 -2.82 -7.19 -3.02
C ALA A 123 -2.98 -6.33 -4.28
N ALA A 124 -2.03 -5.41 -4.53
CA ALA A 124 -2.05 -4.57 -5.74
C ALA A 124 -1.81 -5.40 -7.02
N THR A 125 -0.93 -6.39 -6.96
CA THR A 125 -0.63 -7.31 -8.06
C THR A 125 -1.86 -8.16 -8.39
N ALA A 126 -2.46 -8.80 -7.37
CA ALA A 126 -3.69 -9.58 -7.55
C ALA A 126 -4.82 -8.74 -8.15
N ARG A 127 -5.05 -7.52 -7.63
CA ARG A 127 -6.06 -6.61 -8.18
C ARG A 127 -5.80 -6.23 -9.64
N ARG A 128 -4.54 -6.01 -10.03
CA ARG A 128 -4.17 -5.73 -11.42
C ARG A 128 -4.48 -6.93 -12.30
N ASP A 129 -4.08 -8.12 -11.87
CA ASP A 129 -4.22 -9.36 -12.65
C ASP A 129 -5.70 -9.74 -12.80
N GLU A 130 -6.51 -9.63 -11.73
CA GLU A 130 -7.97 -9.81 -11.77
C GLU A 130 -8.68 -8.81 -12.71
N ARG A 131 -8.05 -7.68 -13.00
CA ARG A 131 -8.55 -6.63 -13.90
C ARG A 131 -7.82 -6.60 -15.24
N THR A 132 -7.11 -7.66 -15.58
CA THR A 132 -6.44 -7.79 -16.87
C THR A 132 -7.00 -9.01 -17.59
N ALA A 133 -7.54 -8.81 -18.79
CA ALA A 133 -8.10 -9.88 -19.60
C ALA A 133 -7.26 -10.12 -20.86
N ASP A 134 -6.99 -11.39 -21.17
CA ASP A 134 -6.49 -11.79 -22.48
C ASP A 134 -7.67 -11.91 -23.46
N VAL A 135 -7.56 -11.24 -24.60
CA VAL A 135 -8.66 -11.14 -25.58
C VAL A 135 -8.16 -11.39 -26.99
N ALA A 136 -9.06 -11.87 -27.85
CA ALA A 136 -8.74 -12.26 -29.22
C ALA A 136 -9.33 -11.31 -30.27
N THR A 137 -10.18 -10.36 -29.87
CA THR A 137 -10.82 -9.41 -30.80
C THR A 137 -10.81 -7.97 -30.27
N VAL A 138 -10.93 -7.01 -31.19
CA VAL A 138 -11.01 -5.58 -30.84
C VAL A 138 -12.26 -5.28 -29.99
N ASP A 139 -13.37 -5.98 -30.23
CA ASP A 139 -14.60 -5.78 -29.45
C ASP A 139 -14.46 -6.30 -28.01
N GLU A 140 -13.85 -7.47 -27.82
CA GLU A 140 -13.53 -7.98 -26.48
C GLU A 140 -12.55 -7.04 -25.75
N ALA A 141 -11.55 -6.51 -26.47
CA ALA A 141 -10.63 -5.52 -25.92
C ALA A 141 -11.37 -4.25 -25.49
N ARG A 142 -12.32 -3.78 -26.30
CA ARG A 142 -13.16 -2.61 -26.01
C ARG A 142 -13.99 -2.80 -24.73
N GLU A 143 -14.55 -4.00 -24.52
CA GLU A 143 -15.33 -4.34 -23.33
C GLU A 143 -14.45 -4.43 -22.08
N ALA A 144 -13.37 -5.21 -22.13
CA ALA A 144 -12.47 -5.40 -20.99
C ALA A 144 -11.80 -4.10 -20.53
N ALA A 145 -11.38 -3.26 -21.49
CA ALA A 145 -10.71 -1.98 -21.23
C ALA A 145 -11.62 -0.90 -20.62
N GLN A 146 -12.95 -1.14 -20.50
CA GLN A 146 -13.84 -0.21 -19.79
C GLN A 146 -13.54 -0.15 -18.29
N THR A 147 -13.07 -1.25 -17.71
CA THR A 147 -12.84 -1.35 -16.27
C THR A 147 -11.42 -1.77 -15.91
N GLY A 148 -10.65 -2.32 -16.86
CA GLY A 148 -9.31 -2.82 -16.59
C GLY A 148 -8.37 -2.66 -17.78
N PHE A 149 -7.42 -3.59 -17.87
CA PHE A 149 -6.55 -3.75 -19.03
C PHE A 149 -7.07 -4.89 -19.90
N ALA A 150 -6.89 -4.75 -21.22
CA ALA A 150 -6.98 -5.87 -22.12
C ALA A 150 -5.61 -6.12 -22.78
N ARG A 151 -5.21 -7.38 -22.87
CA ARG A 151 -4.04 -7.84 -23.60
C ARG A 151 -4.52 -8.49 -24.89
N ILE A 152 -4.16 -7.90 -26.03
CA ILE A 152 -4.57 -8.34 -27.36
C ILE A 152 -3.33 -8.51 -28.25
N PRO A 153 -3.23 -9.57 -29.08
CA PRO A 153 -2.15 -9.69 -30.05
C PRO A 153 -2.08 -8.45 -30.94
N TRP A 154 -0.91 -7.86 -31.11
CA TRP A 154 -0.72 -6.65 -31.91
C TRP A 154 -1.07 -6.90 -33.37
N ALA A 155 -0.75 -8.08 -33.90
CA ALA A 155 -1.16 -8.49 -35.25
C ALA A 155 -2.68 -8.49 -35.45
N THR A 156 -3.46 -8.67 -34.38
CA THR A 156 -4.93 -8.60 -34.40
C THR A 156 -5.43 -7.17 -34.26
N LEU A 157 -4.84 -6.39 -33.34
CA LEU A 157 -5.25 -5.02 -33.09
C LEU A 157 -4.84 -4.11 -34.26
N GLY A 158 -3.54 -4.02 -34.52
CA GLY A 158 -2.91 -3.12 -35.49
C GLY A 158 -3.32 -1.65 -35.33
N GLU A 159 -2.85 -0.82 -36.26
CA GLU A 159 -3.18 0.62 -36.28
C GLU A 159 -4.69 0.87 -36.46
N GLN A 160 -5.38 0.01 -37.21
CA GLN A 160 -6.82 0.15 -37.46
C GLN A 160 -7.65 -0.13 -36.20
N GLY A 161 -7.33 -1.20 -35.47
CA GLY A 161 -8.00 -1.52 -34.21
C GLY A 161 -7.65 -0.52 -33.11
N GLU A 162 -6.42 -0.02 -33.07
CA GLU A 162 -6.04 1.08 -32.18
C GLU A 162 -6.90 2.32 -32.45
N ALA A 163 -7.02 2.75 -33.71
CA ALA A 163 -7.86 3.88 -34.09
C ALA A 163 -9.33 3.67 -33.69
N ALA A 164 -9.85 2.45 -33.86
CA ALA A 164 -11.21 2.12 -33.46
C ALA A 164 -11.41 2.14 -31.94
N LEU A 165 -10.43 1.70 -31.14
CA LEU A 165 -10.48 1.79 -29.67
C LEU A 165 -10.38 3.23 -29.18
N ALA A 166 -9.61 4.07 -29.88
CA ALA A 166 -9.44 5.48 -29.55
C ALA A 166 -10.76 6.27 -29.61
N GLU A 167 -11.73 5.86 -30.43
CA GLU A 167 -13.08 6.42 -30.45
C GLU A 167 -13.79 6.32 -29.09
N ASP A 168 -13.43 5.33 -28.27
CA ASP A 168 -13.92 5.13 -26.90
C ASP A 168 -12.91 5.58 -25.82
N ALA A 169 -11.94 6.42 -26.18
CA ALA A 169 -10.85 6.86 -25.30
C ALA A 169 -10.02 5.71 -24.70
N ILE A 170 -10.01 4.55 -25.36
CA ILE A 170 -9.12 3.43 -25.04
C ILE A 170 -7.88 3.56 -25.91
N THR A 171 -6.70 3.47 -25.31
CA THR A 171 -5.41 3.65 -26.01
C THR A 171 -4.49 2.48 -25.74
N VAL A 172 -3.55 2.22 -26.66
CA VAL A 172 -2.41 1.35 -26.40
C VAL A 172 -1.54 2.01 -25.33
N ARG A 173 -1.25 1.25 -24.27
CA ARG A 173 -0.44 1.70 -23.13
C ARG A 173 1.01 1.29 -23.30
N CYS A 174 1.24 0.08 -23.77
CA CYS A 174 2.54 -0.43 -24.17
C CYS A 174 2.36 -1.64 -25.09
N LEU A 175 3.41 -1.91 -25.87
CA LEU A 175 3.64 -3.17 -26.54
C LEU A 175 4.63 -3.99 -25.72
N GLN A 176 4.38 -5.29 -25.57
CA GLN A 176 5.22 -6.20 -24.81
C GLN A 176 5.24 -7.59 -25.44
N THR A 177 6.28 -8.37 -25.14
CA THR A 177 6.26 -9.82 -25.39
C THR A 177 5.21 -10.50 -24.49
N PRO A 178 4.83 -11.76 -24.75
CA PRO A 178 3.87 -12.48 -23.90
C PRO A 178 4.32 -12.57 -22.43
N ASP A 179 5.65 -12.61 -22.21
CA ASP A 179 6.29 -12.65 -20.90
C ASP A 179 6.47 -11.26 -20.24
N GLY A 180 6.04 -10.19 -20.92
CA GLY A 180 6.05 -8.83 -20.38
C GLY A 180 7.36 -8.06 -20.58
N GLU A 181 8.21 -8.49 -21.51
CA GLU A 181 9.44 -7.77 -21.88
C GLU A 181 9.20 -6.76 -23.00
N VAL A 182 10.17 -5.87 -23.21
CA VAL A 182 10.13 -4.90 -24.32
C VAL A 182 10.41 -5.63 -25.64
N PRO A 183 9.54 -5.53 -26.66
CA PRO A 183 9.78 -6.19 -27.95
C PRO A 183 10.99 -5.61 -28.66
N THR A 184 11.74 -6.45 -29.39
CA THR A 184 12.86 -6.01 -30.23
C THR A 184 12.41 -5.47 -31.59
N ALA A 185 11.21 -5.84 -32.02
CA ALA A 185 10.56 -5.35 -33.22
C ALA A 185 9.03 -5.41 -33.04
N GLU A 186 8.30 -4.48 -33.64
CA GLU A 186 6.84 -4.40 -33.52
C GLU A 186 6.12 -5.42 -34.42
N ASP A 187 6.77 -5.90 -35.48
CA ASP A 187 6.25 -6.87 -36.44
C ASP A 187 6.46 -8.33 -36.00
N ASP A 188 7.02 -8.54 -34.80
CA ASP A 188 7.12 -9.87 -34.21
C ASP A 188 5.70 -10.43 -33.92
N PRO A 189 5.38 -11.65 -34.41
CA PRO A 189 4.05 -12.22 -34.29
C PRO A 189 3.55 -12.38 -32.85
N ASP A 190 4.47 -12.43 -31.88
CA ASP A 190 4.14 -12.66 -30.47
C ASP A 190 3.93 -11.35 -29.69
N VAL A 191 4.04 -10.18 -30.34
CA VAL A 191 3.81 -8.88 -29.69
C VAL A 191 2.37 -8.76 -29.23
N VAL A 192 2.20 -8.35 -27.97
CA VAL A 192 0.92 -8.10 -27.34
C VAL A 192 0.80 -6.61 -27.01
N ALA A 193 -0.33 -6.02 -27.39
CA ALA A 193 -0.70 -4.69 -26.96
C ALA A 193 -1.49 -4.76 -25.64
N VAL A 194 -1.07 -3.96 -24.65
CA VAL A 194 -1.86 -3.69 -23.45
C VAL A 194 -2.67 -2.43 -23.71
N VAL A 195 -4.00 -2.54 -23.72
CA VAL A 195 -4.91 -1.41 -23.94
C VAL A 195 -5.73 -1.11 -22.69
N ALA A 196 -6.01 0.17 -22.45
CA ALA A 196 -6.90 0.62 -21.40
C ALA A 196 -7.37 2.06 -21.63
N ARG A 197 -8.44 2.45 -20.93
CA ARG A 197 -8.72 3.86 -20.66
C ARG A 197 -7.68 4.42 -19.69
N ALA A 198 -7.03 5.51 -20.09
CA ALA A 198 -6.07 6.21 -19.27
C ALA A 198 -6.67 7.51 -18.70
N TYR A 199 -6.05 7.99 -17.62
CA TYR A 199 -6.39 9.25 -16.97
C TYR A 199 -6.05 10.47 -17.84
#